data_AF-A0A5N7BYT5-F1
#
_entry.id   AF-A0A5N7BYT5-F1
#
_cell.length_a   1.000
_cell.length_b   1.000
_cell.length_c   1.000
_cell.angle_alpha   90.00
_cell.angle_beta   90.00
_cell.angle_gamma   90.00
#
_symmetry.space_group_name_H-M   'P 1'
#
loop_
_entity.id
_entity.type
_entity.pdbx_description
1 polymer ?
#
loop_
_entity_poly.entity_id
_entity_poly.type
_entity_poly.pdbx_seq_one_letter_code
_entity_poly.pdbx_strand_id
1 'polypeptide(L)'
;MEHIPIPAGGVSLDAIYIPLRCDQRYTYDDQGFLSYPERVQIDPTQLQEDNHPHLKLCDASPFVQAWLWFGLLGEVLHIGSRTTTSPKFISSAEFVQMRDGQPFLSTSSLYRAIYEKSKRGSSMLYNEWYQHRVESCLRTATDFARSALTTPYFQGLLGKNLAMEGLPDIFFTLLAVQTLCQAIEASKPILFLQCSKFTSHGNGRSSPLADYLLLKSGWDPQEILELPRDVCTRYYLSFYCQKGSFRPSVPEDFLTPLHTEHCCGCKLQQSQVSQRSLPHDPTKIPLFTFQKTGCNRGRLDMVLYSFEAVKSTSYIAISHPRQSGLGNDMGNSLPFCQISRIQALANQLVLSSPSDVPFWIDTLSLPLDRVARRSALRIAKAIFKHATSVLVLDPSISLYPISSAEEGLVRITFSSWKKRLWTIQEGALSQSLQFSFSNRIVSLVDLFDEYSSCPQDPMAYNILANPSHLRWEEWQDRAEIMDKFSDDVSTWVDVLSYSSSHDGNSGPLRKQDKEHFYRALRLGYLSASKLEYFANEDERKFFPLVYQYLYQVYGSFDLDSNISNVTDKSFEAVSARLEKVRALLSIGFLTLEQG
;
A
#
# COMPACT_ATOMS: atom_id res chain seq x y z
N MET A 1 -10.25 -13.01 15.93
CA MET A 1 -10.30 -12.54 14.52
C MET A 1 -9.11 -13.10 13.74
N GLU A 2 -8.93 -14.41 13.83
CA GLU A 2 -7.78 -15.21 13.36
C GLU A 2 -7.78 -15.42 11.85
N HIS A 3 -8.90 -15.14 11.18
CA HIS A 3 -9.02 -15.23 9.73
C HIS A 3 -8.24 -14.12 9.02
N ILE A 4 -7.89 -13.05 9.74
CA ILE A 4 -6.99 -12.00 9.28
C ILE A 4 -5.59 -12.38 9.77
N PRO A 5 -4.62 -12.61 8.88
CA PRO A 5 -3.29 -13.07 9.27
C PRO A 5 -2.55 -12.02 10.12
N ILE A 6 -1.57 -12.45 10.90
CA ILE A 6 -0.66 -11.55 11.63
C ILE A 6 0.65 -11.48 10.85
N PRO A 7 1.21 -10.29 10.58
CA PRO A 7 2.50 -10.15 9.92
C PRO A 7 3.67 -10.81 10.69
N ALA A 8 4.71 -11.23 9.96
CA ALA A 8 5.83 -11.99 10.52
C ALA A 8 6.71 -11.21 11.53
N GLY A 9 6.67 -9.88 11.50
CA GLY A 9 7.46 -9.05 12.39
C GLY A 9 7.17 -7.55 12.28
N GLY A 10 7.65 -6.80 13.28
CA GLY A 10 7.42 -5.35 13.37
C GLY A 10 6.02 -4.96 13.81
N VAL A 11 5.38 -5.84 14.59
CA VAL A 11 3.98 -5.69 14.98
C VAL A 11 3.85 -4.58 16.02
N SER A 12 3.02 -3.58 15.73
CA SER A 12 2.80 -2.41 16.60
C SER A 12 1.75 -2.67 17.70
N LEU A 13 0.84 -3.61 17.46
CA LEU A 13 -0.27 -3.96 18.34
C LEU A 13 -0.39 -5.47 18.45
N ASP A 14 -0.60 -6.00 19.65
CA ASP A 14 -0.89 -7.42 19.81
C ASP A 14 -2.22 -7.79 19.15
N ALA A 15 -2.34 -9.05 18.75
CA ALA A 15 -3.59 -9.57 18.22
C ALA A 15 -4.71 -9.44 19.24
N ILE A 16 -5.85 -8.88 18.81
CA ILE A 16 -7.00 -8.64 19.67
C ILE A 16 -7.77 -9.96 19.88
N TYR A 17 -7.85 -10.38 21.13
CA TYR A 17 -8.67 -11.51 21.57
C TYR A 17 -9.93 -10.99 22.25
N ILE A 18 -11.10 -11.33 21.71
CA ILE A 18 -12.39 -10.86 22.23
C ILE A 18 -12.94 -11.91 23.18
N PRO A 19 -13.05 -11.63 24.49
CA PRO A 19 -13.58 -12.61 25.42
C PRO A 19 -15.03 -12.96 25.10
N LEU A 20 -15.41 -14.21 25.32
CA LEU A 20 -16.82 -14.62 25.25
C LEU A 20 -17.57 -13.99 26.44
N ARG A 21 -18.61 -13.21 26.14
CA ARG A 21 -19.43 -12.48 27.10
C ARG A 21 -20.89 -12.90 27.12
N CYS A 22 -21.32 -13.76 26.19
CA CYS A 22 -22.66 -14.34 26.23
C CYS A 22 -22.95 -14.98 27.59
N ASP A 23 -24.07 -14.60 28.20
CA ASP A 23 -24.55 -15.13 29.47
C ASP A 23 -25.87 -15.91 29.25
N GLN A 24 -26.47 -16.37 30.35
CA GLN A 24 -27.76 -17.09 30.29
C GLN A 24 -28.89 -16.25 29.69
N ARG A 25 -28.82 -14.91 29.81
CA ARG A 25 -29.83 -14.00 29.26
C ARG A 25 -29.64 -13.82 27.76
N TYR A 26 -28.40 -13.74 27.29
CA TYR A 26 -28.02 -13.49 25.91
C TYR A 26 -27.29 -14.69 25.32
N THR A 27 -28.05 -15.77 25.11
CA THR A 27 -27.62 -16.93 24.33
C THR A 27 -28.43 -17.00 23.04
N TYR A 28 -27.75 -17.13 21.89
CA TYR A 28 -28.45 -17.28 20.61
C TYR A 28 -29.23 -18.61 20.60
N ASP A 29 -30.53 -18.51 20.37
CA ASP A 29 -31.49 -19.61 20.49
C ASP A 29 -31.73 -20.36 19.18
N ASP A 30 -31.05 -19.97 18.10
CA ASP A 30 -31.19 -20.52 16.76
C ASP A 30 -32.61 -20.40 16.16
N GLN A 31 -33.47 -19.51 16.68
CA GLN A 31 -34.84 -19.28 16.19
C GLN A 31 -34.96 -18.12 15.19
N GLY A 32 -33.82 -17.71 14.62
CA GLY A 32 -33.74 -16.71 13.58
C GLY A 32 -33.16 -15.38 14.05
N PHE A 33 -32.26 -14.83 13.23
CA PHE A 33 -31.46 -13.64 13.51
C PHE A 33 -32.29 -12.36 13.57
N LEU A 34 -33.17 -12.12 12.59
CA LEU A 34 -33.90 -10.85 12.51
C LEU A 34 -34.88 -10.64 13.68
N SER A 35 -35.47 -11.73 14.19
CA SER A 35 -36.43 -11.69 15.30
C SER A 35 -35.79 -11.89 16.67
N TYR A 36 -34.48 -12.14 16.75
CA TYR A 36 -33.80 -12.38 18.02
C TYR A 36 -33.92 -11.21 19.02
N PRO A 37 -33.72 -9.94 18.65
CA PRO A 37 -33.84 -8.82 19.59
C PRO A 37 -35.18 -8.76 20.30
N GLU A 38 -36.29 -8.99 19.57
CA GLU A 38 -37.64 -8.99 20.12
C GLU A 38 -37.82 -10.09 21.17
N ARG A 39 -37.25 -11.29 20.93
CA ARG A 39 -37.34 -12.42 21.87
C ARG A 39 -36.62 -12.17 23.18
N VAL A 40 -35.50 -11.45 23.14
CA VAL A 40 -34.78 -11.03 24.35
C VAL A 40 -35.22 -9.66 24.87
N GLN A 41 -36.31 -9.11 24.32
CA GLN A 41 -36.92 -7.83 24.70
C GLN A 41 -35.95 -6.65 24.65
N ILE A 42 -35.11 -6.62 23.60
CA ILE A 42 -34.20 -5.51 23.32
C ILE A 42 -34.67 -4.82 22.04
N ASP A 43 -34.97 -3.53 22.14
CA ASP A 43 -35.13 -2.66 20.97
C ASP A 43 -33.74 -2.20 20.49
N PRO A 44 -33.26 -2.67 19.32
CA PRO A 44 -31.94 -2.30 18.82
C PRO A 44 -31.78 -0.80 18.57
N THR A 45 -32.87 -0.11 18.21
CA THR A 45 -32.85 1.33 17.91
C THR A 45 -32.62 2.11 19.19
N GLN A 46 -33.37 1.79 20.26
CA GLN A 46 -33.17 2.42 21.56
C GLN A 46 -31.79 2.11 22.14
N LEU A 47 -31.27 0.89 21.94
CA LEU A 47 -29.94 0.52 22.41
C LEU A 47 -28.84 1.29 21.66
N GLN A 48 -28.99 1.44 20.34
CA GLN A 48 -28.08 2.24 19.52
C GLN A 48 -28.11 3.71 19.90
N GLU A 49 -29.18 4.25 20.47
CA GLU A 49 -29.22 5.64 20.94
C GLU A 49 -28.81 5.78 22.42
N ASP A 50 -28.40 4.68 23.06
CA ASP A 50 -28.14 4.57 24.50
C ASP A 50 -29.36 4.95 25.39
N ASN A 51 -30.56 4.86 24.82
CA ASN A 51 -31.85 5.20 25.42
C ASN A 51 -32.60 3.98 25.98
N HIS A 52 -32.07 2.77 25.78
CA HIS A 52 -32.72 1.55 26.24
C HIS A 52 -32.76 1.47 27.78
N PRO A 53 -33.90 1.11 28.41
CA PRO A 53 -34.09 1.20 29.86
C PRO A 53 -33.28 0.20 30.67
N HIS A 54 -32.90 -0.94 30.07
CA HIS A 54 -32.34 -2.08 30.80
C HIS A 54 -30.96 -2.54 30.31
N LEU A 55 -30.41 -1.89 29.29
CA LEU A 55 -29.12 -2.24 28.71
C LEU A 55 -28.49 -0.99 28.11
N LYS A 56 -27.30 -0.63 28.58
CA LYS A 56 -26.52 0.47 28.01
C LYS A 56 -25.58 -0.04 26.94
N LEU A 57 -25.23 0.82 25.99
CA LEU A 57 -24.37 0.43 24.88
C LEU A 57 -22.98 -0.01 25.35
N CYS A 58 -22.45 0.59 26.41
CA CYS A 58 -21.16 0.20 27.01
C CYS A 58 -21.12 -1.25 27.49
N ASP A 59 -22.26 -1.78 27.93
CA ASP A 59 -22.41 -3.13 28.50
C ASP A 59 -23.07 -4.11 27.52
N ALA A 60 -23.32 -3.69 26.28
CA ALA A 60 -24.09 -4.45 25.30
C ALA A 60 -23.33 -5.63 24.66
N SER A 61 -22.07 -5.86 25.00
CA SER A 61 -21.24 -6.92 24.40
C SER A 61 -21.91 -8.30 24.45
N PRO A 62 -22.49 -8.80 25.56
CA PRO A 62 -23.18 -10.09 25.60
C PRO A 62 -24.31 -10.21 24.56
N PHE A 63 -25.15 -9.18 24.46
CA PHE A 63 -26.26 -9.12 23.50
C PHE A 63 -25.75 -9.09 22.05
N VAL A 64 -24.77 -8.24 21.76
CA VAL A 64 -24.20 -8.09 20.42
C VAL A 64 -23.48 -9.38 19.98
N GLN A 65 -22.77 -10.07 20.88
CA GLN A 65 -22.18 -11.37 20.57
C GLN A 65 -23.25 -12.41 20.24
N ALA A 66 -24.31 -12.52 21.06
CA ALA A 66 -25.37 -13.48 20.79
C ALA A 66 -26.07 -13.21 19.45
N TRP A 67 -26.42 -11.95 19.21
CA TRP A 67 -27.18 -11.56 18.02
C TRP A 67 -26.30 -11.47 16.76
N LEU A 68 -25.31 -10.58 16.77
CA LEU A 68 -24.56 -10.21 15.57
C LEU A 68 -23.40 -11.14 15.28
N TRP A 69 -22.80 -11.79 16.29
CA TRP A 69 -21.77 -12.79 16.03
C TRP A 69 -22.37 -14.17 15.79
N PHE A 70 -22.97 -14.78 16.82
CA PHE A 70 -23.50 -16.14 16.71
C PHE A 70 -24.74 -16.21 15.81
N GLY A 71 -25.61 -15.21 15.83
CA GLY A 71 -26.78 -15.19 14.96
C GLY A 71 -26.43 -15.04 13.48
N LEU A 72 -25.44 -14.21 13.11
CA LEU A 72 -24.96 -14.14 11.72
C LEU A 72 -24.35 -15.47 11.28
N LEU A 73 -23.46 -16.04 12.09
CA LEU A 73 -22.87 -17.36 11.83
C LEU A 73 -23.97 -18.43 11.68
N GLY A 74 -25.00 -18.39 12.52
CA GLY A 74 -26.14 -19.28 12.48
C GLY A 74 -26.95 -19.18 11.18
N GLU A 75 -27.27 -17.97 10.73
CA GLU A 75 -28.04 -17.77 9.49
C GLU A 75 -27.21 -18.05 8.23
N VAL A 76 -25.97 -17.56 8.17
CA VAL A 76 -25.13 -17.56 6.96
C VAL A 76 -24.43 -18.89 6.75
N LEU A 77 -24.19 -19.67 7.81
CA LEU A 77 -23.43 -20.92 7.72
C LEU A 77 -24.21 -22.12 8.26
N HIS A 78 -25.45 -21.91 8.74
CA HIS A 78 -26.27 -22.94 9.41
C HIS A 78 -25.53 -23.60 10.58
N ILE A 79 -24.81 -22.78 11.36
CA ILE A 79 -24.17 -23.15 12.63
C ILE A 79 -25.22 -23.17 13.75
N GLY A 80 -25.03 -23.95 14.80
CA GLY A 80 -25.81 -23.73 16.03
C GLY A 80 -25.50 -24.62 17.22
N SER A 81 -26.33 -24.50 18.25
CA SER A 81 -26.06 -24.92 19.64
C SER A 81 -26.70 -26.27 20.05
N ARG A 82 -27.02 -27.16 19.11
CA ARG A 82 -27.72 -28.46 19.30
C ARG A 82 -29.22 -28.41 19.66
N THR A 83 -29.87 -27.24 19.72
CA THR A 83 -31.24 -27.10 20.22
C THR A 83 -32.36 -27.11 19.17
N THR A 84 -32.05 -27.19 17.86
CA THR A 84 -33.08 -27.16 16.78
C THR A 84 -33.11 -28.46 15.97
N THR A 85 -34.26 -28.73 15.34
CA THR A 85 -34.51 -29.93 14.50
C THR A 85 -33.88 -29.86 13.11
N SER A 86 -33.41 -28.68 12.67
CA SER A 86 -32.70 -28.52 11.40
C SER A 86 -31.31 -29.15 11.46
N PRO A 87 -30.84 -29.84 10.40
CA PRO A 87 -29.54 -30.45 10.41
C PRO A 87 -28.45 -29.36 10.41
N LYS A 88 -27.74 -29.25 11.53
CA LYS A 88 -26.58 -28.39 11.72
C LYS A 88 -25.33 -29.23 11.59
N PHE A 89 -24.32 -28.70 10.90
CA PHE A 89 -23.12 -29.46 10.55
C PHE A 89 -21.88 -28.98 11.28
N ILE A 90 -21.93 -27.74 11.78
CA ILE A 90 -20.85 -27.11 12.53
C ILE A 90 -21.45 -26.59 13.84
N SER A 91 -20.78 -26.92 14.94
CA SER A 91 -21.19 -26.45 16.27
C SER A 91 -20.75 -24.99 16.46
N SER A 92 -21.58 -24.19 17.13
CA SER A 92 -21.18 -22.84 17.56
C SER A 92 -19.93 -22.84 18.44
N ALA A 93 -19.63 -23.96 19.11
CA ALA A 93 -18.41 -24.14 19.90
C ALA A 93 -17.12 -24.04 19.07
N GLU A 94 -17.16 -24.26 17.75
CA GLU A 94 -15.98 -24.10 16.88
C GLU A 94 -15.57 -22.64 16.67
N PHE A 95 -16.48 -21.71 16.98
CA PHE A 95 -16.25 -20.27 16.93
C PHE A 95 -15.90 -19.70 18.31
N VAL A 96 -15.47 -20.58 19.22
CA VAL A 96 -14.96 -20.26 20.54
C VAL A 96 -13.64 -20.99 20.75
N GLN A 97 -12.60 -20.28 21.20
CA GLN A 97 -11.31 -20.85 21.54
C GLN A 97 -11.00 -20.63 23.03
N MET A 98 -10.46 -21.64 23.69
CA MET A 98 -9.94 -21.50 25.06
C MET A 98 -8.50 -20.99 25.03
N ARG A 99 -8.21 -19.94 25.80
CA ARG A 99 -6.85 -19.41 26.02
C ARG A 99 -6.68 -19.12 27.50
N ASP A 100 -5.62 -19.65 28.10
CA ASP A 100 -5.34 -19.50 29.53
C ASP A 100 -6.55 -19.80 30.44
N GLY A 101 -7.35 -20.81 30.06
CA GLY A 101 -8.56 -21.21 30.78
C GLY A 101 -9.79 -20.33 30.58
N GLN A 102 -9.72 -19.30 29.73
CA GLN A 102 -10.83 -18.40 29.41
C GLN A 102 -11.33 -18.58 27.96
N PRO A 103 -12.65 -18.49 27.70
CA PRO A 103 -13.21 -18.59 26.36
C PRO A 103 -13.16 -17.25 25.60
N PHE A 104 -12.78 -17.30 24.32
CA PHE A 104 -12.72 -16.15 23.40
C PHE A 104 -13.44 -16.47 22.09
N LEU A 105 -14.00 -15.44 21.43
CA LEU A 105 -14.54 -15.57 20.09
C LEU A 105 -13.42 -15.93 19.10
N SER A 106 -13.70 -16.86 18.20
CA SER A 106 -12.75 -17.35 17.20
C SER A 106 -13.34 -17.36 15.79
N THR A 107 -12.52 -17.00 14.82
CA THR A 107 -12.80 -17.18 13.39
C THR A 107 -11.91 -18.23 12.74
N SER A 108 -11.18 -19.03 13.51
CA SER A 108 -10.26 -20.05 12.96
C SER A 108 -10.94 -21.04 12.01
N SER A 109 -12.23 -21.32 12.24
CA SER A 109 -13.03 -22.25 11.44
C SER A 109 -13.91 -21.55 10.38
N LEU A 110 -13.81 -20.22 10.23
CA LEU A 110 -14.76 -19.43 9.44
C LEU A 110 -14.81 -19.86 7.97
N TYR A 111 -13.68 -19.82 7.28
CA TYR A 111 -13.68 -20.17 5.87
C TYR A 111 -13.88 -21.67 5.63
N ARG A 112 -13.49 -22.51 6.59
CA ARG A 112 -13.86 -23.92 6.57
C ARG A 112 -15.36 -24.11 6.51
N ALA A 113 -16.08 -23.40 7.38
CA ALA A 113 -17.53 -23.42 7.40
C ALA A 113 -18.16 -22.87 6.11
N ILE A 114 -17.61 -21.79 5.56
CA ILE A 114 -18.05 -21.19 4.29
C ILE A 114 -17.93 -22.18 3.14
N TYR A 115 -16.78 -22.84 3.01
CA TYR A 115 -16.52 -23.79 1.93
C TYR A 115 -17.34 -25.09 2.07
N GLU A 116 -17.53 -25.61 3.30
CA GLU A 116 -18.42 -26.74 3.51
C GLU A 116 -19.88 -26.40 3.20
N LYS A 117 -20.28 -25.15 3.43
CA LYS A 117 -21.61 -24.65 3.05
C LYS A 117 -21.74 -24.53 1.54
N SER A 118 -20.75 -24.01 0.82
CA SER A 118 -20.81 -23.82 -0.65
C SER A 118 -20.91 -25.12 -1.43
N LYS A 119 -20.35 -26.23 -0.91
CA LYS A 119 -20.45 -27.56 -1.55
C LYS A 119 -21.86 -28.14 -1.61
N ARG A 120 -22.82 -27.57 -0.88
CA ARG A 120 -24.16 -28.14 -0.76
C ARG A 120 -25.05 -27.59 -1.87
N GLY A 121 -25.23 -28.42 -2.89
CA GLY A 121 -26.21 -28.17 -3.95
C GLY A 121 -27.57 -27.83 -3.36
N SER A 122 -28.16 -26.74 -3.85
CA SER A 122 -29.48 -26.26 -3.45
C SER A 122 -30.23 -25.84 -4.71
N SER A 123 -31.57 -25.83 -4.67
CA SER A 123 -32.36 -25.37 -5.81
C SER A 123 -32.09 -23.89 -6.11
N MET A 124 -32.29 -23.47 -7.37
CA MET A 124 -32.08 -22.08 -7.78
C MET A 124 -32.93 -21.10 -6.94
N LEU A 125 -34.22 -21.40 -6.75
CA LEU A 125 -35.13 -20.61 -5.92
C LEU A 125 -34.68 -20.52 -4.45
N TYR A 126 -34.13 -21.61 -3.90
CA TYR A 126 -33.57 -21.57 -2.55
C TYR A 126 -32.34 -20.67 -2.48
N ASN A 127 -31.45 -20.72 -3.48
CA ASN A 127 -30.26 -19.88 -3.52
C ASN A 127 -30.60 -18.39 -3.61
N GLU A 128 -31.59 -18.01 -4.43
CA GLU A 128 -32.07 -16.62 -4.52
C GLU A 128 -32.65 -16.13 -3.18
N TRP A 129 -33.56 -16.90 -2.59
CA TRP A 129 -34.13 -16.58 -1.27
C TRP A 129 -33.04 -16.50 -0.19
N TYR A 130 -32.11 -17.45 -0.20
CA TYR A 130 -31.01 -17.54 0.77
C TYR A 130 -30.04 -16.37 0.62
N GLN A 131 -29.72 -15.97 -0.61
CA GLN A 131 -28.90 -14.79 -0.88
C GLN A 131 -29.55 -13.53 -0.30
N HIS A 132 -30.84 -13.29 -0.59
CA HIS A 132 -31.57 -12.16 -0.03
C HIS A 132 -31.63 -12.20 1.51
N ARG A 133 -31.75 -13.40 2.09
CA ARG A 133 -31.72 -13.60 3.54
C ARG A 133 -30.37 -13.20 4.14
N VAL A 134 -29.27 -13.68 3.55
CA VAL A 134 -27.89 -13.34 3.96
C VAL A 134 -27.65 -11.84 3.84
N GLU A 135 -28.03 -11.23 2.71
CA GLU A 135 -27.92 -9.79 2.48
C GLU A 135 -28.69 -8.96 3.51
N SER A 136 -29.92 -9.38 3.85
CA SER A 136 -30.70 -8.71 4.90
C SER A 136 -30.01 -8.79 6.26
N CYS A 137 -29.45 -9.94 6.63
CA CYS A 137 -28.78 -10.12 7.91
C CYS A 137 -27.49 -9.28 8.00
N LEU A 138 -26.67 -9.31 6.93
CA LEU A 138 -25.46 -8.50 6.81
C LEU A 138 -25.77 -7.01 6.87
N ARG A 139 -26.83 -6.57 6.18
CA ARG A 139 -27.29 -5.18 6.23
C ARG A 139 -27.67 -4.77 7.65
N THR A 140 -28.51 -5.55 8.34
CA THR A 140 -28.92 -5.27 9.73
C THR A 140 -27.72 -5.19 10.67
N ALA A 141 -26.77 -6.14 10.59
CA ALA A 141 -25.59 -6.13 11.44
C ALA A 141 -24.67 -4.93 11.18
N THR A 142 -24.46 -4.61 9.89
CA THR A 142 -23.64 -3.47 9.48
C THR A 142 -24.28 -2.15 9.88
N ASP A 143 -25.60 -2.04 9.73
CA ASP A 143 -26.36 -0.85 10.10
C ASP A 143 -26.36 -0.66 11.62
N PHE A 144 -26.54 -1.74 12.40
CA PHE A 144 -26.42 -1.68 13.85
C PHE A 144 -25.04 -1.18 14.29
N ALA A 145 -23.97 -1.80 13.77
CA ALA A 145 -22.61 -1.42 14.12
C ALA A 145 -22.34 0.04 13.75
N ARG A 146 -22.83 0.50 12.59
CA ARG A 146 -22.68 1.88 12.15
C ARG A 146 -23.40 2.86 13.09
N SER A 147 -24.68 2.62 13.38
CA SER A 147 -25.46 3.49 14.26
C SER A 147 -24.85 3.57 15.65
N ALA A 148 -24.42 2.44 16.22
CA ALA A 148 -23.73 2.41 17.50
C ALA A 148 -22.47 3.31 17.50
N LEU A 149 -21.68 3.30 16.42
CA LEU A 149 -20.48 4.13 16.29
C LEU A 149 -20.76 5.62 16.10
N THR A 150 -21.98 6.00 15.68
CA THR A 150 -22.39 7.41 15.56
C THR A 150 -22.87 8.02 16.87
N THR A 151 -22.98 7.24 17.94
CA THR A 151 -23.44 7.73 19.24
C THR A 151 -22.47 8.71 19.90
N PRO A 152 -22.97 9.64 20.74
CA PRO A 152 -22.13 10.48 21.58
C PRO A 152 -21.17 9.67 22.47
N TYR A 153 -21.61 8.49 22.93
CA TYR A 153 -20.79 7.57 23.70
C TYR A 153 -19.55 7.12 22.91
N PHE A 154 -19.72 6.54 21.72
CA PHE A 154 -18.59 6.06 20.91
C PHE A 154 -17.76 7.21 20.35
N GLN A 155 -18.37 8.30 19.91
CA GLN A 155 -17.63 9.50 19.47
C GLN A 155 -16.74 10.05 20.59
N GLY A 156 -17.29 10.12 21.81
CA GLY A 156 -16.52 10.51 23.01
C GLY A 156 -15.42 9.52 23.37
N LEU A 157 -15.64 8.22 23.18
CA LEU A 157 -14.64 7.18 23.42
C LEU A 157 -13.45 7.31 22.45
N LEU A 158 -13.73 7.43 21.15
CA LEU A 158 -12.72 7.56 20.10
C LEU A 158 -11.92 8.86 20.25
N GLY A 159 -12.55 9.94 20.69
CA GLY A 159 -11.89 11.23 20.94
C GLY A 159 -10.94 11.23 22.13
N LYS A 160 -11.11 10.33 23.12
CA LYS A 160 -10.30 10.30 24.35
C LYS A 160 -8.92 9.65 24.19
N ASN A 161 -8.61 9.06 23.03
CA ASN A 161 -7.32 8.41 22.73
C ASN A 161 -6.83 7.45 23.85
N LEU A 162 -7.74 6.71 24.48
CA LEU A 162 -7.45 5.75 25.56
C LEU A 162 -6.42 4.68 25.19
N ALA A 163 -5.73 4.08 26.17
CA ALA A 163 -4.92 2.89 25.92
C ALA A 163 -5.82 1.68 25.57
N MET A 164 -5.28 0.68 24.89
CA MET A 164 -6.03 -0.53 24.50
C MET A 164 -6.71 -1.23 25.68
N GLU A 165 -6.04 -1.31 26.83
CA GLU A 165 -6.55 -1.89 28.08
C GLU A 165 -7.73 -1.10 28.68
N GLY A 166 -7.87 0.18 28.33
CA GLY A 166 -8.94 1.05 28.80
C GLY A 166 -10.18 1.06 27.89
N LEU A 167 -10.16 0.29 26.79
CA LEU A 167 -11.29 0.21 25.87
C LEU A 167 -12.33 -0.80 26.38
N PRO A 168 -13.64 -0.50 26.27
CA PRO A 168 -14.71 -1.40 26.71
C PRO A 168 -14.87 -2.59 25.75
N ASP A 169 -15.32 -3.74 26.26
CA ASP A 169 -15.51 -4.97 25.48
C ASP A 169 -16.41 -4.78 24.23
N ILE A 170 -17.37 -3.85 24.28
CA ILE A 170 -18.22 -3.52 23.14
C ILE A 170 -17.41 -2.97 21.94
N PHE A 171 -16.30 -2.27 22.15
CA PHE A 171 -15.41 -1.80 21.08
C PHE A 171 -14.88 -2.99 20.28
N PHE A 172 -14.27 -3.95 20.98
CA PHE A 172 -13.69 -5.14 20.35
C PHE A 172 -14.76 -6.03 19.73
N THR A 173 -15.93 -6.12 20.38
CA THR A 173 -17.08 -6.88 19.87
C THR A 173 -17.60 -6.30 18.56
N LEU A 174 -17.77 -4.98 18.45
CA LEU A 174 -18.22 -4.34 17.21
C LEU A 174 -17.17 -4.46 16.09
N LEU A 175 -15.88 -4.35 16.41
CA LEU A 175 -14.81 -4.62 15.45
C LEU A 175 -14.85 -6.07 14.93
N ALA A 176 -15.09 -7.03 15.82
CA ALA A 176 -15.26 -8.44 15.47
C ALA A 176 -16.45 -8.67 14.53
N VAL A 177 -17.58 -8.02 14.80
CA VAL A 177 -18.78 -8.08 13.94
C VAL A 177 -18.50 -7.46 12.58
N GLN A 178 -17.85 -6.29 12.53
CA GLN A 178 -17.52 -5.64 11.26
C GLN A 178 -16.59 -6.49 10.39
N THR A 179 -15.53 -7.07 10.99
CA THR A 179 -14.62 -7.97 10.26
C THR A 179 -15.31 -9.25 9.80
N LEU A 180 -16.18 -9.83 10.63
CA LEU A 180 -17.00 -10.99 10.24
C LEU A 180 -17.93 -10.67 9.07
N CYS A 181 -18.67 -9.56 9.12
CA CYS A 181 -19.55 -9.13 8.03
C CYS A 181 -18.76 -9.01 6.72
N GLN A 182 -17.58 -8.40 6.77
CA GLN A 182 -16.77 -8.20 5.57
C GLN A 182 -16.16 -9.50 5.05
N ALA A 183 -15.72 -10.40 5.92
CA ALA A 183 -15.24 -11.72 5.52
C ALA A 183 -16.34 -12.55 4.83
N ILE A 184 -17.59 -12.45 5.31
CA ILE A 184 -18.75 -13.08 4.68
C ILE A 184 -19.05 -12.43 3.32
N GLU A 185 -19.05 -11.10 3.23
CA GLU A 185 -19.23 -10.34 1.98
C GLU A 185 -18.20 -10.75 0.92
N ALA A 186 -16.92 -10.81 1.29
CA ALA A 186 -15.83 -11.25 0.41
C ALA A 186 -15.99 -12.71 -0.05
N SER A 187 -16.71 -13.53 0.72
CA SER A 187 -16.94 -14.95 0.45
C SER A 187 -18.23 -15.22 -0.35
N LYS A 188 -19.02 -14.20 -0.67
CA LYS A 188 -20.24 -14.34 -1.49
C LYS A 188 -20.02 -15.07 -2.82
N PRO A 189 -18.94 -14.83 -3.60
CA PRO A 189 -18.72 -15.56 -4.85
C PRO A 189 -18.54 -17.08 -4.65
N ILE A 190 -18.04 -17.49 -3.47
CA ILE A 190 -17.89 -18.90 -3.10
C ILE A 190 -19.24 -19.46 -2.64
N LEU A 191 -19.99 -18.70 -1.83
CA LEU A 191 -21.30 -19.09 -1.32
C LEU A 191 -22.38 -19.17 -2.42
N PHE A 192 -22.26 -18.33 -3.46
CA PHE A 192 -23.24 -18.15 -4.53
C PHE A 192 -22.55 -18.31 -5.91
N LEU A 193 -22.32 -19.56 -6.32
CA LEU A 193 -21.61 -19.99 -7.55
C LEU A 193 -22.17 -19.44 -8.89
N GLN A 194 -23.21 -18.60 -8.89
CA GLN A 194 -23.87 -18.06 -10.10
C GLN A 194 -23.74 -16.54 -10.27
N CYS A 195 -23.02 -15.81 -9.41
CA CYS A 195 -22.75 -14.39 -9.63
C CYS A 195 -21.49 -14.17 -10.47
N SER A 196 -21.59 -13.22 -11.41
CA SER A 196 -20.57 -12.82 -12.37
C SER A 196 -19.18 -12.60 -11.74
N LYS A 197 -18.15 -12.86 -12.55
CA LYS A 197 -16.74 -12.57 -12.28
C LYS A 197 -16.51 -11.07 -12.05
N PHE A 198 -16.88 -10.58 -10.89
CA PHE A 198 -16.45 -9.30 -10.34
C PHE A 198 -16.32 -9.51 -8.84
N THR A 199 -15.11 -9.86 -8.40
CA THR A 199 -14.66 -9.56 -7.05
C THR A 199 -14.42 -8.05 -6.97
N SER A 200 -15.50 -7.26 -7.06
CA SER A 200 -15.45 -5.90 -6.51
C SER A 200 -15.18 -6.12 -5.04
N HIS A 201 -14.00 -5.74 -4.55
CA HIS A 201 -13.80 -5.59 -3.12
C HIS A 201 -14.83 -4.54 -2.72
N GLY A 202 -15.97 -5.00 -2.18
CA GLY A 202 -17.19 -4.19 -2.13
C GLY A 202 -16.85 -2.86 -1.49
N ASN A 203 -17.27 -1.76 -2.13
CA ASN A 203 -17.06 -0.37 -1.70
C ASN A 203 -17.07 -0.26 -0.17
N GLY A 204 -15.90 -0.48 0.44
CA GLY A 204 -15.77 -0.59 1.87
C GLY A 204 -16.16 0.75 2.46
N ARG A 205 -16.94 0.74 3.53
CA ARG A 205 -17.12 1.95 4.32
C ARG A 205 -16.12 1.88 5.46
N SER A 206 -15.34 2.96 5.64
CA SER A 206 -14.33 3.05 6.70
C SER A 206 -14.95 2.64 8.04
N SER A 207 -14.19 1.87 8.82
CA SER A 207 -14.53 1.58 10.21
C SER A 207 -13.75 2.54 11.12
N PRO A 208 -14.44 3.43 11.86
CA PRO A 208 -13.81 4.28 12.87
C PRO A 208 -13.00 3.50 13.91
N LEU A 209 -13.35 2.23 14.17
CA LEU A 209 -12.63 1.36 15.09
C LEU A 209 -11.27 0.93 14.51
N ALA A 210 -11.23 0.52 13.25
CA ALA A 210 -9.97 0.19 12.59
C ALA A 210 -9.09 1.44 12.36
N ASP A 211 -9.71 2.59 12.07
CA ASP A 211 -9.01 3.87 11.93
C ASP A 211 -8.36 4.27 13.26
N TYR A 212 -9.05 4.05 14.37
CA TYR A 212 -8.49 4.23 15.70
C TYR A 212 -7.26 3.36 15.93
N LEU A 213 -7.29 2.08 15.53
CA LEU A 213 -6.14 1.17 15.65
C LEU A 213 -4.97 1.60 14.74
N LEU A 214 -5.25 2.09 13.53
CA LEU A 214 -4.23 2.66 12.64
C LEU A 214 -3.55 3.87 13.29
N LEU A 215 -4.33 4.81 13.85
CA LEU A 215 -3.78 5.96 14.58
C LEU A 215 -2.90 5.52 15.76
N LYS A 216 -3.32 4.51 16.52
CA LYS A 216 -2.52 3.92 17.61
C LYS A 216 -1.20 3.31 17.15
N SER A 217 -1.14 2.91 15.88
CA SER A 217 0.02 2.27 15.26
C SER A 217 0.94 3.26 14.53
N GLY A 218 0.65 4.57 14.67
CA GLY A 218 1.47 5.66 14.17
C GLY A 218 1.11 6.16 12.77
N TRP A 219 0.02 5.65 12.16
CA TRP A 219 -0.42 6.11 10.86
C TRP A 219 -0.88 7.58 10.92
N ASP A 220 -0.49 8.36 9.91
CA ASP A 220 -0.93 9.75 9.78
C ASP A 220 -2.42 9.83 9.35
N PRO A 221 -3.22 10.77 9.88
CA PRO A 221 -4.63 10.89 9.53
C PRO A 221 -4.91 11.06 8.03
N GLN A 222 -4.08 11.79 7.29
CA GLN A 222 -4.25 11.95 5.84
C GLN A 222 -3.96 10.65 5.11
N GLU A 223 -2.93 9.90 5.55
CA GLU A 223 -2.62 8.60 4.97
C GLU A 223 -3.76 7.59 5.17
N ILE A 224 -4.43 7.61 6.34
CA ILE A 224 -5.60 6.75 6.61
C ILE A 224 -6.75 7.02 5.62
N LEU A 225 -6.92 8.27 5.16
CA LEU A 225 -7.95 8.61 4.16
C LEU A 225 -7.66 7.98 2.79
N GLU A 226 -6.39 7.75 2.47
CA GLU A 226 -5.93 7.15 1.21
C GLU A 226 -5.93 5.61 1.24
N LEU A 227 -6.01 5.00 2.42
CA LEU A 227 -6.06 3.54 2.58
C LEU A 227 -7.39 2.94 2.10
N PRO A 228 -7.39 1.68 1.61
CA PRO A 228 -8.61 0.92 1.37
C PRO A 228 -9.54 1.01 2.57
N ARG A 229 -10.82 1.26 2.31
CA ARG A 229 -11.83 1.47 3.37
C ARG A 229 -12.30 0.18 4.04
N ASP A 230 -11.80 -0.94 3.54
CA ASP A 230 -12.01 -2.30 4.01
C ASP A 230 -11.52 -2.48 5.46
N VAL A 231 -12.40 -2.90 6.38
CA VAL A 231 -12.10 -3.04 7.82
C VAL A 231 -11.06 -4.11 8.09
N CYS A 232 -11.08 -5.25 7.39
CA CYS A 232 -10.09 -6.30 7.58
C CYS A 232 -8.70 -5.86 7.13
N THR A 233 -8.60 -5.14 6.02
CA THR A 233 -7.36 -4.55 5.49
C THR A 233 -6.84 -3.49 6.45
N ARG A 234 -7.69 -2.57 6.92
CA ARG A 234 -7.28 -1.55 7.90
C ARG A 234 -6.85 -2.16 9.23
N TYR A 235 -7.57 -3.18 9.71
CA TYR A 235 -7.16 -3.93 10.90
C TYR A 235 -5.81 -4.62 10.69
N TYR A 236 -5.59 -5.28 9.55
CA TYR A 236 -4.30 -5.86 9.22
C TYR A 236 -3.17 -4.82 9.20
N LEU A 237 -3.40 -3.69 8.53
CA LEU A 237 -2.43 -2.60 8.44
C LEU A 237 -2.15 -1.94 9.80
N SER A 238 -3.07 -2.04 10.76
CA SER A 238 -2.82 -1.59 12.14
C SER A 238 -1.73 -2.42 12.84
N PHE A 239 -1.42 -3.63 12.37
CA PHE A 239 -0.24 -4.34 12.89
C PHE A 239 1.07 -3.70 12.44
N TYR A 240 1.09 -2.93 11.35
CA TYR A 240 2.32 -2.31 10.89
C TYR A 240 2.68 -1.09 11.72
N CYS A 241 3.90 -1.10 12.26
CA CYS A 241 4.47 0.06 12.91
C CYS A 241 4.83 1.12 11.86
N GLN A 242 3.92 2.08 11.66
CA GLN A 242 4.19 3.34 10.95
C GLN A 242 4.73 4.36 11.95
N LYS A 243 5.77 4.02 12.72
CA LYS A 243 6.49 5.07 13.45
C LYS A 243 7.04 6.04 12.42
N GLY A 244 6.27 7.09 12.17
CA GLY A 244 6.65 8.22 11.35
C GLY A 244 8.00 8.66 11.83
N SER A 245 8.98 8.58 10.94
CA SER A 245 10.29 9.18 11.13
C SER A 245 11.04 8.73 12.40
N PHE A 246 12.16 8.04 12.21
CA PHE A 246 13.34 8.22 13.10
C PHE A 246 13.83 9.68 13.19
N ARG A 247 13.11 10.64 12.59
CA ARG A 247 13.23 12.06 12.84
C ARG A 247 12.17 12.49 13.86
N PRO A 248 12.57 13.04 15.01
CA PRO A 248 11.67 13.92 15.74
C PRO A 248 11.17 15.00 14.78
N SER A 249 9.94 15.46 14.99
CA SER A 249 9.35 16.64 14.36
C SER A 249 10.19 17.88 14.68
N VAL A 250 11.36 17.98 14.04
CA VAL A 250 12.24 19.14 14.07
C VAL A 250 12.06 19.84 12.73
N PRO A 251 11.73 21.13 12.71
CA PRO A 251 11.82 21.94 11.52
C PRO A 251 13.31 22.19 11.23
N GLU A 252 13.99 21.23 10.62
CA GLU A 252 15.26 21.47 9.94
C GLU A 252 15.11 21.03 8.49
N ASP A 253 15.13 22.00 7.58
CA ASP A 253 14.90 21.89 6.13
C ASP A 253 15.91 20.98 5.38
N PHE A 254 16.84 20.33 6.09
CA PHE A 254 17.95 19.58 5.51
C PHE A 254 17.89 18.09 5.82
N LEU A 255 18.11 17.27 4.81
CA LEU A 255 18.22 15.84 4.99
C LEU A 255 19.60 15.44 5.53
N THR A 256 19.62 14.76 6.69
CA THR A 256 20.77 14.01 7.19
C THR A 256 20.52 12.50 7.05
N PRO A 257 21.56 11.72 6.66
CA PRO A 257 21.44 10.29 6.52
C PRO A 257 21.44 9.61 7.89
N LEU A 258 20.61 8.58 8.03
CA LEU A 258 20.50 7.73 9.20
C LEU A 258 21.48 6.55 9.08
N HIS A 259 21.89 6.04 10.23
CA HIS A 259 22.68 4.82 10.31
C HIS A 259 21.79 3.58 10.19
N THR A 260 22.39 2.41 9.96
CA THR A 260 21.64 1.14 9.91
C THR A 260 21.04 0.77 11.27
N GLU A 261 21.65 1.21 12.36
CA GLU A 261 21.24 0.97 13.74
C GLU A 261 21.27 2.28 14.53
N HIS A 262 20.35 2.46 15.47
CA HIS A 262 20.23 3.68 16.28
C HIS A 262 21.47 3.97 17.14
N CYS A 263 22.17 2.94 17.62
CA CYS A 263 23.37 3.09 18.45
C CYS A 263 24.67 3.24 17.65
N CYS A 264 24.60 3.21 16.31
CA CYS A 264 25.78 3.30 15.47
C CYS A 264 26.20 4.78 15.27
N GLY A 265 27.46 5.09 15.58
CA GLY A 265 28.07 6.42 15.38
C GLY A 265 29.19 6.45 14.34
N CYS A 266 29.17 5.56 13.35
CA CYS A 266 30.25 5.47 12.35
C CYS A 266 30.40 6.74 11.48
N LYS A 267 31.61 7.03 11.02
CA LYS A 267 31.87 8.23 10.21
C LYS A 267 31.17 8.17 8.84
N LEU A 268 30.77 9.33 8.33
CA LEU A 268 30.36 9.52 6.94
C LEU A 268 31.54 9.28 6.00
N GLN A 269 31.31 8.56 4.91
CA GLN A 269 32.27 8.40 3.81
C GLN A 269 31.87 9.35 2.69
N GLN A 270 32.77 10.26 2.33
CA GLN A 270 32.54 11.23 1.27
C GLN A 270 32.84 10.63 -0.11
N SER A 271 31.97 10.88 -1.08
CA SER A 271 32.23 10.56 -2.48
C SER A 271 33.22 11.55 -3.08
N GLN A 272 34.00 11.07 -4.05
CA GLN A 272 34.96 11.92 -4.78
C GLN A 272 34.26 12.92 -5.72
N VAL A 273 32.92 12.86 -5.87
CA VAL A 273 32.14 13.79 -6.70
C VAL A 273 32.25 15.21 -6.14
N SER A 274 32.49 15.32 -4.82
CA SER A 274 32.55 16.59 -4.10
C SER A 274 33.88 17.33 -4.22
N GLN A 275 34.94 16.71 -4.74
CA GLN A 275 36.27 17.31 -4.81
C GLN A 275 36.43 18.11 -6.11
N ARG A 276 36.63 19.43 -5.95
CA ARG A 276 36.84 20.44 -6.99
C ARG A 276 38.07 20.13 -7.86
N SER A 277 37.92 19.39 -8.97
CA SER A 277 38.86 19.41 -10.12
C SER A 277 38.51 18.48 -11.29
N LEU A 278 37.34 17.85 -11.34
CA LEU A 278 36.85 17.23 -12.57
C LEU A 278 35.77 18.15 -13.15
N PRO A 279 35.93 18.69 -14.37
CA PRO A 279 34.81 19.36 -15.03
C PRO A 279 33.67 18.35 -15.00
N HIS A 280 32.56 18.74 -14.38
CA HIS A 280 31.33 17.96 -14.33
C HIS A 280 30.88 17.77 -15.77
N ASP A 281 31.45 16.79 -16.46
CA ASP A 281 30.92 16.29 -17.70
C ASP A 281 29.65 15.56 -17.28
N PRO A 282 28.47 16.18 -17.46
CA PRO A 282 27.22 15.59 -16.99
C PRO A 282 26.99 14.24 -17.70
N THR A 283 27.70 13.95 -18.79
CA THR A 283 27.60 12.68 -19.53
C THR A 283 28.31 11.51 -18.84
N LYS A 284 29.09 11.76 -17.78
CA LYS A 284 29.77 10.70 -17.02
C LYS A 284 28.94 10.24 -15.84
N ILE A 285 28.84 8.92 -15.68
CA ILE A 285 28.05 8.27 -14.63
C ILE A 285 29.02 7.66 -13.61
N PRO A 286 29.02 8.12 -12.33
CA PRO A 286 29.86 7.55 -11.29
C PRO A 286 29.24 6.24 -10.76
N LEU A 287 29.97 5.14 -10.85
CA LEU A 287 29.65 3.90 -10.15
C LEU A 287 30.63 3.70 -9.01
N PHE A 288 30.13 3.14 -7.91
CA PHE A 288 30.88 2.97 -6.67
C PHE A 288 31.09 1.51 -6.33
N THR A 289 32.24 1.20 -5.77
CA THR A 289 32.50 -0.05 -5.04
C THR A 289 33.05 0.28 -3.67
N PHE A 290 32.79 -0.58 -2.70
CA PHE A 290 33.20 -0.36 -1.32
C PHE A 290 33.92 -1.56 -0.72
N GLN A 291 35.23 -1.42 -0.52
CA GLN A 291 36.04 -2.46 0.09
C GLN A 291 36.14 -2.22 1.60
N LYS A 292 35.63 -3.17 2.38
CA LYS A 292 35.77 -3.15 3.83
C LYS A 292 37.19 -3.53 4.23
N THR A 293 37.92 -2.61 4.87
CA THR A 293 39.31 -2.80 5.32
C THR A 293 39.43 -2.98 6.84
N GLY A 294 38.31 -2.95 7.57
CA GLY A 294 38.23 -3.22 9.00
C GLY A 294 36.82 -3.03 9.57
N CYS A 295 36.69 -3.05 10.90
CA CYS A 295 35.39 -3.00 11.58
C CYS A 295 34.59 -1.70 11.32
N ASN A 296 35.29 -0.57 11.16
CA ASN A 296 34.73 0.76 10.88
C ASN A 296 35.58 1.54 9.85
N ARG A 297 36.29 0.82 8.99
CA ARG A 297 37.15 1.39 7.94
C ARG A 297 36.88 0.67 6.64
N GLY A 298 36.80 1.44 5.57
CA GLY A 298 36.67 0.91 4.23
C GLY A 298 37.02 2.00 3.24
N ARG A 299 37.18 1.59 2.00
CA ARG A 299 37.55 2.46 0.91
C ARG A 299 36.39 2.49 -0.08
N LEU A 300 35.84 3.68 -0.29
CA LEU A 300 34.85 3.94 -1.32
C LEU A 300 35.59 4.34 -2.59
N ASP A 301 35.63 3.43 -3.55
CA ASP A 301 36.19 3.67 -4.87
C ASP A 301 35.09 4.11 -5.83
N MET A 302 35.47 4.97 -6.78
CA MET A 302 34.58 5.50 -7.81
C MET A 302 35.23 5.32 -9.17
N VAL A 303 34.44 4.88 -10.14
CA VAL A 303 34.82 4.84 -11.55
C VAL A 303 33.77 5.60 -12.36
N LEU A 304 34.24 6.45 -13.29
CA LEU A 304 33.38 7.24 -14.18
C LEU A 304 33.17 6.50 -15.50
N TYR A 305 31.92 6.26 -15.86
CA TYR A 305 31.53 5.61 -17.10
C TYR A 305 30.93 6.61 -18.07
N SER A 306 31.15 6.43 -19.38
CA SER A 306 30.31 7.11 -20.37
C SER A 306 28.93 6.46 -20.42
N PHE A 307 27.95 7.16 -20.99
CA PHE A 307 26.62 6.60 -21.22
C PHE A 307 26.64 5.27 -21.98
N GLU A 308 27.50 5.13 -22.99
CA GLU A 308 27.58 3.89 -23.77
C GLU A 308 28.24 2.75 -22.98
N ALA A 309 29.27 3.06 -22.20
CA ALA A 309 29.95 2.07 -21.37
C ALA A 309 29.05 1.57 -20.23
N VAL A 310 28.18 2.42 -19.67
CA VAL A 310 27.29 2.01 -18.56
C VAL A 310 26.27 0.97 -19.01
N LYS A 311 25.82 0.99 -20.27
CA LYS A 311 24.84 0.05 -20.82
C LYS A 311 25.34 -1.39 -20.85
N SER A 312 26.66 -1.57 -20.98
CA SER A 312 27.33 -2.87 -21.02
C SER A 312 28.02 -3.22 -19.69
N THR A 313 27.88 -2.38 -18.67
CA THR A 313 28.44 -2.61 -17.33
C THR A 313 27.39 -3.25 -16.43
N SER A 314 27.75 -4.29 -15.69
CA SER A 314 26.87 -4.83 -14.65
C SER A 314 26.98 -4.01 -13.36
N TYR A 315 25.86 -3.49 -12.88
CA TYR A 315 25.78 -2.71 -11.66
C TYR A 315 24.37 -2.70 -11.08
N ILE A 316 24.26 -2.33 -9.80
CA ILE A 316 23.00 -2.21 -9.07
C ILE A 316 22.67 -0.74 -8.86
N ALA A 317 21.47 -0.30 -9.25
CA ALA A 317 20.99 1.03 -8.90
C ALA A 317 20.13 0.96 -7.63
N ILE A 318 20.36 1.86 -6.68
CA ILE A 318 19.61 1.91 -5.42
C ILE A 318 18.46 2.91 -5.56
N SER A 319 17.23 2.41 -5.43
CA SER A 319 16.03 3.23 -5.34
C SER A 319 15.63 3.38 -3.87
N HIS A 320 15.49 4.62 -3.40
CA HIS A 320 15.10 4.87 -2.01
C HIS A 320 14.35 6.19 -1.83
N PRO A 321 13.43 6.27 -0.86
CA PRO A 321 12.91 7.57 -0.43
C PRO A 321 14.02 8.31 0.35
N ARG A 322 14.44 9.49 -0.14
CA ARG A 322 15.51 10.28 0.51
C ARG A 322 15.22 10.61 1.98
N GLN A 323 13.96 10.93 2.28
CA GLN A 323 13.50 11.26 3.64
C GLN A 323 13.56 10.06 4.60
N SER A 324 13.63 8.83 4.09
CA SER A 324 13.69 7.61 4.89
C SER A 324 15.11 7.25 5.36
N GLY A 325 16.04 8.21 5.34
CA GLY A 325 17.34 8.09 6.01
C GLY A 325 18.55 7.80 5.13
N LEU A 326 18.40 7.74 3.80
CA LEU A 326 19.53 7.65 2.88
C LEU A 326 19.80 8.96 2.12
N GLY A 327 18.99 10.00 2.32
CA GLY A 327 19.24 11.33 1.75
C GLY A 327 20.23 12.14 2.57
N ASN A 328 21.13 12.85 1.90
CA ASN A 328 22.04 13.84 2.49
C ASN A 328 22.02 15.13 1.66
N ASP A 329 21.58 16.24 2.24
CA ASP A 329 21.58 17.56 1.57
C ASP A 329 22.86 18.36 1.86
N MET A 330 23.65 17.93 2.85
CA MET A 330 24.87 18.62 3.28
C MET A 330 26.13 18.09 2.59
N GLY A 331 26.04 16.95 1.89
CA GLY A 331 27.19 16.33 1.26
C GLY A 331 26.84 15.11 0.42
N ASN A 332 27.71 14.78 -0.54
CA ASN A 332 27.68 13.47 -1.18
C ASN A 332 28.33 12.41 -0.31
N SER A 333 27.71 12.11 0.83
CA SER A 333 28.22 11.15 1.79
C SER A 333 27.14 10.35 2.47
N LEU A 334 27.51 9.13 2.88
CA LEU A 334 26.65 8.23 3.64
C LEU A 334 27.45 7.62 4.81
N PRO A 335 26.79 7.21 5.90
CA PRO A 335 27.45 6.49 6.98
C PRO A 335 28.14 5.22 6.46
N PHE A 336 29.32 4.92 7.00
CA PHE A 336 30.07 3.68 6.71
C PHE A 336 29.17 2.42 6.76
N CYS A 337 28.31 2.32 7.78
CA CYS A 337 27.40 1.19 7.94
C CYS A 337 26.40 1.05 6.77
N GLN A 338 25.88 2.16 6.25
CA GLN A 338 24.95 2.15 5.12
C GLN A 338 25.66 1.74 3.82
N ILE A 339 26.85 2.28 3.56
CA ILE A 339 27.62 1.91 2.36
C ILE A 339 28.04 0.44 2.42
N SER A 340 28.53 -0.01 3.57
CA SER A 340 28.88 -1.43 3.77
C SER A 340 27.67 -2.34 3.58
N ARG A 341 26.47 -1.92 4.02
CA ARG A 341 25.22 -2.65 3.80
C ARG A 341 24.85 -2.68 2.32
N ILE A 342 24.87 -1.52 1.65
CA ILE A 342 24.55 -1.43 0.22
C ILE A 342 25.48 -2.32 -0.61
N GLN A 343 26.79 -2.31 -0.35
CA GLN A 343 27.73 -3.18 -1.05
C GLN A 343 27.43 -4.67 -0.82
N ALA A 344 27.15 -5.05 0.44
CA ALA A 344 26.82 -6.44 0.76
C ALA A 344 25.54 -6.89 0.02
N LEU A 345 24.52 -6.05 -0.04
CA LEU A 345 23.28 -6.34 -0.78
C LEU A 345 23.52 -6.39 -2.30
N ALA A 346 24.33 -5.49 -2.85
CA ALA A 346 24.69 -5.51 -4.26
C ALA A 346 25.42 -6.80 -4.65
N ASN A 347 26.36 -7.25 -3.82
CA ASN A 347 27.09 -8.51 -4.02
C ASN A 347 26.17 -9.74 -3.95
N GLN A 348 25.14 -9.72 -3.11
CA GLN A 348 24.15 -10.82 -3.03
C GLN A 348 23.31 -10.96 -4.30
N LEU A 349 23.05 -9.86 -5.01
CA LEU A 349 22.25 -9.87 -6.24
C LEU A 349 23.02 -10.40 -7.46
N VAL A 350 24.35 -10.39 -7.43
CA VAL A 350 25.21 -10.88 -8.53
C VAL A 350 26.17 -11.93 -7.99
N LEU A 351 25.62 -13.12 -7.71
CA LEU A 351 26.29 -14.23 -7.03
C LEU A 351 27.60 -14.71 -7.71
N SER A 352 27.73 -14.50 -9.02
CA SER A 352 28.88 -14.96 -9.81
C SER A 352 29.97 -13.89 -9.99
N SER A 353 29.89 -12.75 -9.30
CA SER A 353 30.86 -11.68 -9.47
C SER A 353 32.19 -12.02 -8.75
N PRO A 354 33.34 -12.03 -9.44
CA PRO A 354 34.64 -12.27 -8.83
C PRO A 354 35.15 -11.09 -7.98
N SER A 355 34.47 -9.95 -8.05
CA SER A 355 34.80 -8.70 -7.35
C SER A 355 33.54 -8.05 -6.77
N ASP A 356 33.73 -7.03 -5.93
CA ASP A 356 32.63 -6.18 -5.47
C ASP A 356 31.84 -5.62 -6.66
N VAL A 357 30.51 -5.77 -6.58
CA VAL A 357 29.57 -5.34 -7.61
C VAL A 357 29.42 -3.83 -7.53
N PRO A 358 29.61 -3.09 -8.64
CA PRO A 358 29.39 -1.66 -8.65
C PRO A 358 27.94 -1.30 -8.32
N PHE A 359 27.74 -0.20 -7.60
CA PHE A 359 26.42 0.34 -7.34
C PHE A 359 26.32 1.83 -7.60
N TRP A 360 25.10 2.32 -7.84
CA TRP A 360 24.77 3.72 -7.99
C TRP A 360 23.70 4.13 -6.98
N ILE A 361 23.88 5.28 -6.32
CA ILE A 361 22.88 5.90 -5.45
C ILE A 361 22.93 7.41 -5.60
N ASP A 362 21.76 8.04 -5.72
CA ASP A 362 21.63 9.46 -6.02
C ASP A 362 22.41 10.35 -5.03
N THR A 363 22.46 9.95 -3.77
CA THR A 363 23.05 10.71 -2.67
C THR A 363 24.56 10.81 -2.79
N LEU A 364 25.24 9.77 -3.30
CA LEU A 364 26.69 9.82 -3.55
C LEU A 364 27.03 10.39 -4.94
N SER A 365 26.12 10.24 -5.90
CA SER A 365 26.36 10.52 -7.32
C SER A 365 26.01 11.93 -7.77
N LEU A 366 24.94 12.52 -7.25
CA LEU A 366 24.38 13.75 -7.79
C LEU A 366 25.04 14.99 -7.17
N PRO A 367 25.50 15.98 -7.96
CA PRO A 367 26.08 17.20 -7.44
C PRO A 367 25.20 17.91 -6.40
N LEU A 368 25.85 18.66 -5.49
CA LEU A 368 25.15 19.55 -4.54
C LEU A 368 24.72 20.87 -5.20
N ASP A 369 25.46 21.32 -6.22
CA ASP A 369 25.09 22.49 -7.00
C ASP A 369 23.76 22.26 -7.72
N ARG A 370 22.82 23.20 -7.57
CA ARG A 370 21.45 23.04 -8.09
C ARG A 370 21.40 22.95 -9.61
N VAL A 371 22.31 23.59 -10.34
CA VAL A 371 22.31 23.59 -11.81
C VAL A 371 22.83 22.24 -12.30
N ALA A 372 24.00 21.84 -11.80
CA ALA A 372 24.63 20.59 -12.17
C ALA A 372 23.82 19.36 -11.73
N ARG A 373 23.19 19.42 -10.54
CA ARG A 373 22.28 18.37 -10.06
C ARG A 373 21.12 18.13 -11.03
N ARG A 374 20.54 19.19 -11.58
CA ARG A 374 19.44 19.09 -12.55
C ARG A 374 19.89 18.45 -13.86
N SER A 375 21.05 18.84 -14.39
CA SER A 375 21.64 18.20 -15.57
C SER A 375 21.89 16.71 -15.34
N ALA A 376 22.41 16.33 -14.17
CA ALA A 376 22.64 14.93 -13.81
C ALA A 376 21.34 14.12 -13.63
N LEU A 377 20.27 14.72 -13.09
CA LEU A 377 18.96 14.08 -12.93
C LEU A 377 18.32 13.70 -14.27
N ARG A 378 18.59 14.44 -15.36
CA ARG A 378 18.10 14.09 -16.71
C ARG A 378 18.67 12.74 -17.18
N ILE A 379 19.88 12.38 -16.74
CA ILE A 379 20.54 11.12 -17.12
C ILE A 379 20.19 10.00 -16.13
N ALA A 380 19.73 10.33 -14.92
CA ALA A 380 19.38 9.34 -13.89
C ALA A 380 18.37 8.30 -14.38
N LYS A 381 17.37 8.69 -15.19
CA LYS A 381 16.40 7.75 -15.78
C LYS A 381 17.08 6.59 -16.50
N ALA A 382 18.10 6.88 -17.30
CA ALA A 382 18.83 5.87 -18.05
C ALA A 382 19.67 4.95 -17.15
N ILE A 383 20.12 5.44 -15.99
CA ILE A 383 20.84 4.64 -15.00
C ILE A 383 19.91 3.53 -14.48
N PHE A 384 18.71 3.88 -14.02
CA PHE A 384 17.75 2.87 -13.57
C PHE A 384 17.30 1.93 -14.70
N LYS A 385 17.17 2.45 -15.93
CA LYS A 385 16.81 1.66 -17.12
C LYS A 385 17.86 0.62 -17.53
N HIS A 386 19.15 0.91 -17.32
CA HIS A 386 20.26 0.05 -17.75
C HIS A 386 20.94 -0.71 -16.61
N ALA A 387 20.54 -0.48 -15.36
CA ALA A 387 21.03 -1.26 -14.23
C ALA A 387 20.67 -2.75 -14.37
N THR A 388 21.57 -3.63 -13.95
CA THR A 388 21.31 -5.09 -13.89
C THR A 388 20.11 -5.38 -12.98
N SER A 389 19.99 -4.64 -11.88
CA SER A 389 18.79 -4.61 -11.06
C SER A 389 18.68 -3.27 -10.35
N VAL A 390 17.45 -2.85 -10.09
CA VAL A 390 17.13 -1.75 -9.19
C VAL A 390 16.76 -2.35 -7.84
N LEU A 391 17.56 -2.06 -6.82
CA LEU A 391 17.33 -2.51 -5.45
C LEU A 391 16.61 -1.42 -4.66
N VAL A 392 15.41 -1.75 -4.18
CA VAL A 392 14.60 -0.88 -3.34
C VAL A 392 15.04 -1.01 -1.89
N LEU A 393 15.47 0.11 -1.30
CA LEU A 393 15.77 0.25 0.12
C LEU A 393 14.81 1.24 0.76
N ASP A 394 13.82 0.71 1.47
CA ASP A 394 12.85 1.48 2.25
C ASP A 394 12.77 0.86 3.65
N PRO A 395 13.02 1.60 4.74
CA PRO A 395 12.84 1.10 6.10
C PRO A 395 11.48 0.45 6.37
N SER A 396 10.38 0.91 5.75
CA SER A 396 9.06 0.29 5.92
C SER A 396 8.97 -1.12 5.33
N ILE A 397 9.95 -1.52 4.53
CA ILE A 397 10.10 -2.83 3.90
C ILE A 397 11.29 -3.57 4.53
N SER A 398 12.47 -2.98 4.48
CA SER A 398 13.75 -3.62 4.75
C SER A 398 14.06 -3.89 6.21
N LEU A 399 13.33 -3.28 7.16
CA LEU A 399 13.48 -3.59 8.58
C LEU A 399 12.70 -4.83 9.01
N TYR A 400 11.77 -5.30 8.20
CA TYR A 400 10.81 -6.32 8.60
C TYR A 400 10.98 -7.60 7.78
N PRO A 401 10.79 -8.79 8.39
CA PRO A 401 10.75 -10.03 7.64
C PRO A 401 9.39 -10.17 6.95
N ILE A 402 9.32 -11.07 5.96
CA ILE A 402 8.06 -11.53 5.39
C ILE A 402 7.94 -13.04 5.58
N SER A 403 6.72 -13.49 5.89
CA SER A 403 6.37 -14.92 6.00
C SER A 403 5.74 -15.49 4.74
N SER A 404 5.15 -14.63 3.90
CA SER A 404 4.49 -14.98 2.65
C SER A 404 4.71 -13.93 1.57
N ALA A 405 4.50 -14.31 0.31
CA ALA A 405 4.54 -13.37 -0.80
C ALA A 405 3.45 -12.30 -0.70
N GLU A 406 2.25 -12.65 -0.19
CA GLU A 406 1.18 -11.70 0.07
C GLU A 406 1.62 -10.61 1.06
N GLU A 407 2.25 -11.00 2.18
CA GLU A 407 2.77 -10.03 3.15
C GLU A 407 3.79 -9.08 2.49
N GLY A 408 4.69 -9.63 1.66
CA GLY A 408 5.64 -8.83 0.87
C GLY A 408 4.95 -7.82 -0.04
N LEU A 409 3.93 -8.25 -0.78
CA LEU A 409 3.16 -7.39 -1.68
C LEU A 409 2.38 -6.32 -0.90
N VAL A 410 1.78 -6.65 0.26
CA VAL A 410 1.10 -5.67 1.11
C VAL A 410 2.09 -4.63 1.63
N ARG A 411 3.28 -5.06 2.11
CA ARG A 411 4.33 -4.14 2.57
C ARG A 411 4.79 -3.19 1.47
N ILE A 412 4.95 -3.68 0.23
CA ILE A 412 5.31 -2.83 -0.91
C ILE A 412 4.18 -1.85 -1.22
N THR A 413 2.92 -2.31 -1.29
CA THR A 413 1.74 -1.50 -1.62
C THR A 413 1.59 -0.28 -0.72
N PHE A 414 1.86 -0.45 0.58
CA PHE A 414 1.69 0.61 1.57
C PHE A 414 3.01 1.21 2.07
N SER A 415 4.11 0.96 1.35
CA SER A 415 5.44 1.49 1.67
C SER A 415 5.57 2.99 1.39
N SER A 416 6.58 3.62 1.99
CA SER A 416 6.93 5.02 1.67
C SER A 416 7.51 5.15 0.25
N TRP A 417 8.11 4.08 -0.27
CA TRP A 417 8.59 3.96 -1.63
C TRP A 417 7.46 4.05 -2.66
N LYS A 418 6.31 3.39 -2.45
CA LYS A 418 5.15 3.49 -3.37
C LYS A 418 4.56 4.90 -3.44
N LYS A 419 4.70 5.70 -2.38
CA LYS A 419 4.07 7.02 -2.25
C LYS A 419 4.72 8.10 -3.13
N ARG A 420 6.01 7.98 -3.50
CA ARG A 420 6.74 9.05 -4.21
C ARG A 420 6.77 8.84 -5.73
N LEU A 421 6.71 9.95 -6.49
CA LEU A 421 6.79 9.92 -7.96
C LEU A 421 8.12 9.35 -8.46
N TRP A 422 9.24 9.83 -7.93
CA TRP A 422 10.56 9.45 -8.46
C TRP A 422 10.88 7.97 -8.19
N THR A 423 10.55 7.43 -7.02
CA THR A 423 10.76 6.00 -6.72
C THR A 423 9.90 5.11 -7.62
N ILE A 424 8.65 5.50 -7.90
CA ILE A 424 7.79 4.81 -8.87
C ILE A 424 8.39 4.89 -10.28
N GLN A 425 8.93 6.04 -10.70
CA GLN A 425 9.63 6.18 -11.98
C GLN A 425 10.86 5.26 -12.07
N GLU A 426 11.70 5.24 -11.03
CA GLU A 426 12.88 4.36 -10.92
C GLU A 426 12.48 2.88 -11.01
N GLY A 427 11.41 2.49 -10.31
CA GLY A 427 10.83 1.15 -10.36
C GLY A 427 10.22 0.80 -11.72
N ALA A 428 9.55 1.74 -12.39
CA ALA A 428 8.94 1.53 -13.70
C ALA A 428 10.00 1.32 -14.79
N LEU A 429 11.10 2.08 -14.74
CA LEU A 429 12.17 2.03 -15.74
C LEU A 429 13.08 0.79 -15.61
N SER A 430 13.11 0.14 -14.45
CA SER A 430 14.02 -0.99 -14.18
C SER A 430 13.83 -2.19 -15.12
N GLN A 431 14.88 -2.97 -15.37
CA GLN A 431 14.73 -4.29 -16.02
C GLN A 431 14.32 -5.36 -15.00
N SER A 432 14.97 -5.33 -13.83
CA SER A 432 14.65 -6.17 -12.68
C SER A 432 14.49 -5.28 -11.45
N LEU A 433 13.36 -5.42 -10.74
CA LEU A 433 13.06 -4.68 -9.51
C LEU A 433 13.13 -5.63 -8.31
N GLN A 434 14.07 -5.34 -7.41
CA GLN A 434 14.40 -6.17 -6.25
C GLN A 434 14.02 -5.43 -4.97
N PHE A 435 13.43 -6.14 -4.02
CA PHE A 435 13.07 -5.61 -2.70
C PHE A 435 13.88 -6.31 -1.63
N SER A 436 14.57 -5.54 -0.78
CA SER A 436 15.24 -6.06 0.40
C SER A 436 14.27 -6.06 1.58
N PHE A 437 13.99 -7.25 2.11
CA PHE A 437 13.38 -7.48 3.41
C PHE A 437 14.48 -7.90 4.41
N SER A 438 14.17 -7.95 5.71
CA SER A 438 15.19 -8.30 6.71
C SER A 438 15.67 -9.76 6.60
N ASN A 439 14.83 -10.66 6.08
CA ASN A 439 15.11 -12.10 5.96
C ASN A 439 15.52 -12.54 4.55
N ARG A 440 15.20 -11.77 3.49
CA ARG A 440 15.55 -12.10 2.11
C ARG A 440 15.53 -10.90 1.17
N ILE A 441 16.24 -11.00 0.06
CA ILE A 441 16.04 -10.16 -1.12
C ILE A 441 15.23 -10.96 -2.13
N VAL A 442 14.24 -10.35 -2.76
CA VAL A 442 13.36 -11.02 -3.72
C VAL A 442 12.94 -10.08 -4.83
N SER A 443 12.83 -10.60 -6.05
CA SER A 443 12.35 -9.81 -7.18
C SER A 443 10.83 -9.65 -7.13
N LEU A 444 10.32 -8.59 -7.74
CA LEU A 444 8.87 -8.41 -7.86
C LEU A 444 8.19 -9.54 -8.64
N VAL A 445 8.87 -10.07 -9.66
CA VAL A 445 8.36 -11.20 -10.47
C VAL A 445 8.27 -12.45 -9.61
N ASP A 446 9.32 -12.78 -8.85
CA ASP A 446 9.31 -13.95 -7.96
C ASP A 446 8.22 -13.82 -6.88
N LEU A 447 7.98 -12.62 -6.33
CA LEU A 447 6.87 -12.40 -5.41
C LEU A 447 5.50 -12.65 -6.06
N PHE A 448 5.30 -12.22 -7.31
CA PHE A 448 4.06 -12.51 -8.03
C PHE A 448 3.91 -14.00 -8.34
N ASP A 449 4.99 -14.66 -8.74
CA ASP A 449 5.00 -16.09 -9.04
C ASP A 449 4.76 -16.92 -7.78
N GLU A 450 5.39 -16.58 -6.65
CA GLU A 450 5.15 -17.20 -5.34
C GLU A 450 3.69 -17.01 -4.89
N TYR A 451 3.13 -15.79 -5.05
CA TYR A 451 1.75 -15.52 -4.66
C TYR A 451 0.71 -16.20 -5.57
N SER A 452 1.00 -16.30 -6.87
CA SER A 452 0.13 -16.94 -7.86
C SER A 452 0.18 -18.47 -7.79
N SER A 453 1.36 -19.02 -7.46
CA SER A 453 1.59 -20.47 -7.34
C SER A 453 1.15 -21.01 -5.99
N CYS A 454 1.07 -20.17 -4.96
CA CYS A 454 0.43 -20.53 -3.70
C CYS A 454 -1.04 -20.87 -3.99
N PRO A 455 -1.50 -22.10 -3.71
CA PRO A 455 -2.91 -22.41 -3.79
C PRO A 455 -3.64 -21.37 -2.96
N GLN A 456 -4.44 -20.53 -3.61
CA GLN A 456 -5.31 -19.59 -2.92
C GLN A 456 -6.23 -20.45 -2.07
N ASP A 457 -5.91 -20.55 -0.79
CA ASP A 457 -6.62 -21.44 0.11
C ASP A 457 -8.07 -20.93 0.12
N PRO A 458 -9.05 -21.70 -0.38
CA PRO A 458 -10.44 -21.28 -0.25
C PRO A 458 -10.85 -21.15 1.23
N MET A 459 -9.98 -21.61 2.15
CA MET A 459 -10.06 -21.47 3.60
C MET A 459 -9.38 -20.20 4.16
N ALA A 460 -8.85 -19.28 3.35
CA ALA A 460 -8.12 -18.09 3.82
C ALA A 460 -8.71 -16.77 3.31
N TYR A 461 -8.62 -15.71 4.12
CA TYR A 461 -8.92 -14.35 3.69
C TYR A 461 -7.68 -13.73 3.04
N ASN A 462 -7.81 -13.34 1.77
CA ASN A 462 -6.76 -12.59 1.09
C ASN A 462 -7.02 -11.10 1.22
N ILE A 463 -5.99 -10.35 1.59
CA ILE A 463 -5.98 -8.90 1.70
C ILE A 463 -5.83 -8.27 0.32
N LEU A 464 -5.09 -8.92 -0.57
CA LEU A 464 -4.88 -8.46 -1.93
C LEU A 464 -5.52 -9.41 -2.94
N ALA A 465 -6.07 -8.84 -4.01
CA ALA A 465 -6.49 -9.63 -5.16
C ALA A 465 -5.31 -10.40 -5.77
N ASN A 466 -5.59 -11.59 -6.31
CA ASN A 466 -4.61 -12.39 -7.03
C ASN A 466 -4.19 -11.68 -8.34
N PRO A 467 -2.89 -11.58 -8.66
CA PRO A 467 -2.39 -10.84 -9.84
C PRO A 467 -2.63 -11.56 -11.18
N SER A 468 -3.18 -12.79 -11.20
CA SER A 468 -3.39 -13.62 -12.40
C SER A 468 -4.19 -12.98 -13.54
N HIS A 469 -4.87 -11.85 -13.30
CA HIS A 469 -5.59 -11.08 -14.32
C HIS A 469 -4.81 -9.89 -14.91
N LEU A 470 -3.60 -9.58 -14.40
CA LEU A 470 -2.78 -8.51 -14.95
C LEU A 470 -2.37 -8.88 -16.38
N ARG A 471 -3.01 -8.24 -17.37
CA ARG A 471 -2.57 -8.31 -18.75
C ARG A 471 -1.35 -7.41 -18.87
N TRP A 472 -0.18 -8.01 -19.10
CA TRP A 472 1.01 -7.26 -19.49
C TRP A 472 0.82 -6.70 -20.90
N GLU A 473 0.05 -5.61 -21.03
CA GLU A 473 -0.03 -4.85 -22.28
C GLU A 473 1.34 -4.22 -22.59
N GLU A 474 1.55 -3.89 -23.87
CA GLU A 474 2.80 -3.36 -24.42
C GLU A 474 3.13 -1.97 -23.83
N TRP A 475 3.76 -1.98 -22.65
CA TRP A 475 4.27 -0.80 -21.95
C TRP A 475 5.32 -0.02 -22.74
N GLN A 476 5.94 -0.62 -23.76
CA GLN A 476 7.05 -0.01 -24.50
C GLN A 476 6.64 1.29 -25.20
N ASP A 477 5.50 1.31 -25.90
CA ASP A 477 4.97 2.50 -26.56
C ASP A 477 4.56 3.58 -25.55
N ARG A 478 4.03 3.15 -24.40
CA ARG A 478 3.66 4.06 -23.29
C ARG A 478 4.89 4.70 -22.66
N ALA A 479 5.97 3.94 -22.50
CA ALA A 479 7.20 4.41 -21.87
C ALA A 479 7.85 5.56 -22.65
N GLU A 480 7.85 5.52 -23.99
CA GLU A 480 8.42 6.59 -24.80
C GLU A 480 7.63 7.90 -24.65
N ILE A 481 6.30 7.83 -24.71
CA ILE A 481 5.41 8.98 -24.49
C ILE A 481 5.60 9.57 -23.10
N MET A 482 5.69 8.70 -22.08
CA MET A 482 5.93 9.09 -20.70
C MET A 482 7.28 9.78 -20.52
N ASP A 483 8.33 9.29 -21.18
CA ASP A 483 9.66 9.89 -21.12
C ASP A 483 9.69 11.27 -21.77
N LYS A 484 9.07 11.45 -22.95
CA LYS A 484 8.91 12.76 -23.62
C LYS A 484 8.17 13.76 -22.73
N PHE A 485 7.05 13.34 -22.15
CA PHE A 485 6.28 14.20 -21.23
C PHE A 485 7.08 14.54 -19.96
N SER A 486 7.78 13.57 -19.37
CA SER A 486 8.62 13.80 -18.20
C SER A 486 9.78 14.76 -18.47
N ASP A 487 10.38 14.70 -19.66
CA ASP A 487 11.45 15.61 -20.09
C ASP A 487 10.93 17.04 -20.29
N ASP A 488 9.76 17.21 -20.88
CA ASP A 488 9.08 18.50 -21.03
C ASP A 488 8.76 19.12 -19.67
N VAL A 489 8.14 18.35 -18.77
CA VAL A 489 7.84 18.81 -17.40
C VAL A 489 9.12 19.23 -16.67
N SER A 490 10.20 18.45 -16.79
CA SER A 490 11.49 18.79 -16.18
C SER A 490 12.06 20.08 -16.76
N THR A 491 12.00 20.24 -18.09
CA THR A 491 12.49 21.44 -18.79
C THR A 491 11.69 22.69 -18.40
N TRP A 492 10.37 22.58 -18.29
CA TRP A 492 9.50 23.68 -17.86
C TRP A 492 9.74 24.09 -16.41
N VAL A 493 9.82 23.12 -15.48
CA VAL A 493 10.13 23.39 -14.06
C VAL A 493 11.52 24.04 -13.92
N ASP A 494 12.48 23.65 -14.75
CA ASP A 494 13.82 24.25 -14.74
C ASP A 494 13.76 25.75 -15.04
N VAL A 495 13.04 26.17 -16.08
CA VAL A 495 12.91 27.59 -16.48
C VAL A 495 12.17 28.42 -15.42
N LEU A 496 11.08 27.88 -14.84
CA LEU A 496 10.35 28.55 -13.75
C LEU A 496 11.19 28.80 -12.49
N SER A 497 12.24 28.00 -12.29
CA SER A 497 13.12 28.12 -11.13
C SER A 497 14.17 29.23 -11.28
N TYR A 498 14.42 29.73 -12.50
CA TYR A 498 15.38 30.80 -12.79
C TYR A 498 14.74 32.18 -12.98
N SER A 499 13.47 32.24 -13.37
CA SER A 499 12.75 33.49 -13.60
C SER A 499 12.17 34.05 -12.30
N SER A 500 12.99 34.76 -11.53
CA SER A 500 12.53 35.58 -10.39
C SER A 500 11.73 36.84 -10.80
N SER A 501 11.61 37.09 -12.11
CA SER A 501 11.04 38.32 -12.70
C SER A 501 9.83 38.09 -13.61
N HIS A 502 9.37 36.85 -13.81
CA HIS A 502 8.03 36.64 -14.34
C HIS A 502 7.07 36.61 -13.16
N ASP A 503 6.30 37.69 -13.01
CA ASP A 503 5.02 37.62 -12.31
C ASP A 503 4.34 36.33 -12.75
N GLY A 504 4.15 35.37 -11.84
CA GLY A 504 3.70 34.00 -12.12
C GLY A 504 2.26 33.91 -12.65
N ASN A 505 1.76 34.97 -13.26
CA ASN A 505 0.39 35.22 -13.71
C ASN A 505 0.28 35.67 -15.18
N SER A 506 1.37 35.83 -15.93
CA SER A 506 1.31 36.33 -17.33
C SER A 506 1.43 35.25 -18.43
N GLY A 507 1.66 33.99 -18.07
CA GLY A 507 1.64 32.84 -18.99
C GLY A 507 0.44 31.90 -18.76
N PRO A 508 0.08 31.04 -19.73
CA PRO A 508 -1.08 30.14 -19.60
C PRO A 508 -0.87 29.04 -18.55
N LEU A 509 0.37 28.62 -18.33
CA LEU A 509 0.77 27.67 -17.29
C LEU A 509 1.19 28.39 -15.99
N ARG A 510 0.69 27.89 -14.86
CA ARG A 510 0.92 28.41 -13.52
C ARG A 510 1.79 27.44 -12.72
N LYS A 511 2.46 27.94 -11.66
CA LYS A 511 3.21 27.08 -10.73
C LYS A 511 2.36 25.94 -10.13
N GLN A 512 1.05 26.17 -9.97
CA GLN A 512 0.08 25.19 -9.48
C GLN A 512 -0.10 23.99 -10.45
N ASP A 513 0.11 24.18 -11.76
CA ASP A 513 -0.02 23.10 -12.75
C ASP A 513 1.05 22.01 -12.57
N LYS A 514 2.13 22.31 -11.84
CA LYS A 514 3.16 21.34 -11.48
C LYS A 514 2.58 20.11 -10.78
N GLU A 515 1.60 20.29 -9.89
CA GLU A 515 0.98 19.19 -9.16
C GLU A 515 0.16 18.29 -10.10
N HIS A 516 -0.58 18.90 -11.04
CA HIS A 516 -1.31 18.16 -12.06
C HIS A 516 -0.37 17.34 -12.95
N PHE A 517 0.74 17.92 -13.40
CA PHE A 517 1.72 17.19 -14.19
C PHE A 517 2.41 16.08 -13.40
N TYR A 518 2.75 16.31 -12.14
CA TYR A 518 3.36 15.28 -11.29
C TYR A 518 2.39 14.14 -10.98
N ARG A 519 1.10 14.45 -10.79
CA ARG A 519 0.05 13.44 -10.66
C ARG A 519 -0.08 12.62 -11.94
N ALA A 520 -0.13 13.26 -13.11
CA ALA A 520 -0.17 12.57 -14.41
C ALA A 520 1.07 11.70 -14.64
N LEU A 521 2.27 12.21 -14.33
CA LEU A 521 3.51 11.42 -14.39
C LEU A 521 3.45 10.20 -13.47
N ARG A 522 2.95 10.38 -12.25
CA ARG A 522 2.86 9.30 -11.28
C ARG A 522 1.90 8.21 -11.74
N LEU A 523 0.71 8.59 -12.19
CA LEU A 523 -0.28 7.66 -12.75
C LEU A 523 0.26 6.95 -14.00
N GLY A 524 0.95 7.69 -14.87
CA GLY A 524 1.57 7.12 -16.06
C GLY A 524 2.62 6.06 -15.73
N TYR A 525 3.58 6.36 -14.85
CA TYR A 525 4.58 5.37 -14.41
C TYR A 525 3.98 4.21 -13.60
N LEU A 526 2.93 4.46 -12.81
CA LEU A 526 2.23 3.42 -12.06
C LEU A 526 1.44 2.48 -12.98
N SER A 527 1.05 2.93 -14.17
CA SER A 527 0.43 2.08 -15.20
C SER A 527 1.44 1.17 -15.93
N ALA A 528 2.71 1.18 -15.54
CA ALA A 528 3.67 0.17 -15.96
C ALA A 528 3.19 -1.23 -15.57
N SER A 529 3.32 -2.19 -16.48
CA SER A 529 2.76 -3.54 -16.34
C SER A 529 3.15 -4.25 -15.04
N LYS A 530 4.35 -4.00 -14.52
CA LYS A 530 4.82 -4.54 -13.23
C LYS A 530 4.38 -3.74 -12.00
N LEU A 531 4.00 -2.46 -12.12
CA LEU A 531 3.59 -1.61 -11.00
C LEU A 531 2.07 -1.40 -10.90
N GLU A 532 1.32 -1.69 -11.96
CA GLU A 532 -0.15 -1.55 -12.02
C GLU A 532 -0.85 -2.29 -10.88
N TYR A 533 -0.28 -3.41 -10.44
CA TYR A 533 -0.78 -4.17 -9.29
C TYR A 533 -0.92 -3.31 -8.03
N PHE A 534 0.00 -2.38 -7.80
CA PHE A 534 0.04 -1.54 -6.61
C PHE A 534 -0.86 -0.30 -6.71
N ALA A 535 -1.51 -0.08 -7.85
CA ALA A 535 -2.46 1.00 -8.02
C ALA A 535 -3.77 0.68 -7.29
N ASN A 536 -4.30 1.66 -6.57
CA ASN A 536 -5.65 1.56 -6.02
C ASN A 536 -6.71 1.73 -7.14
N GLU A 537 -7.96 1.37 -6.87
CA GLU A 537 -9.02 1.41 -7.89
C GLU A 537 -9.23 2.82 -8.47
N ASP A 538 -9.11 3.85 -7.64
CA ASP A 538 -9.24 5.23 -8.08
C ASP A 538 -8.10 5.66 -9.01
N GLU A 539 -6.86 5.27 -8.73
CA GLU A 539 -5.70 5.47 -9.59
C GLU A 539 -5.89 4.77 -10.95
N ARG A 540 -6.33 3.50 -10.94
CA ARG A 540 -6.50 2.69 -12.17
C ARG A 540 -7.52 3.29 -13.13
N LYS A 541 -8.60 3.89 -12.62
CA LYS A 541 -9.62 4.58 -13.46
C LYS A 541 -9.01 5.66 -14.35
N PHE A 542 -7.91 6.29 -13.93
CA PHE A 542 -7.26 7.35 -14.69
C PHE A 542 -6.21 6.85 -15.69
N PHE A 543 -5.79 5.58 -15.65
CA PHE A 543 -4.70 5.10 -16.51
C PHE A 543 -4.99 5.24 -18.01
N PRO A 544 -6.16 4.78 -18.52
CA PRO A 544 -6.47 4.93 -19.95
C PRO A 544 -6.56 6.40 -20.36
N LEU A 545 -7.10 7.24 -19.47
CA LEU A 545 -7.32 8.66 -19.71
C LEU A 545 -6.00 9.43 -19.81
N VAL A 546 -5.10 9.23 -18.86
CA VAL A 546 -3.76 9.84 -18.86
C VAL A 546 -3.02 9.43 -20.12
N TYR A 547 -3.03 8.14 -20.46
CA TYR A 547 -2.37 7.67 -21.67
C TYR A 547 -2.97 8.29 -22.94
N GLN A 548 -4.29 8.28 -23.09
CA GLN A 548 -4.97 8.87 -24.25
C GLN A 548 -4.62 10.34 -24.43
N TYR A 549 -4.59 11.11 -23.34
CA TYR A 549 -4.25 12.54 -23.39
C TYR A 549 -2.79 12.78 -23.76
N LEU A 550 -1.87 12.01 -23.18
CA LEU A 550 -0.46 12.12 -23.55
C LEU A 550 -0.22 11.67 -24.99
N TYR A 551 -0.90 10.62 -25.46
CA TYR A 551 -0.82 10.16 -26.85
C TYR A 551 -1.29 11.24 -27.84
N GLN A 552 -2.32 12.03 -27.53
CA GLN A 552 -2.74 13.14 -28.40
C GLN A 552 -1.72 14.28 -28.53
N VAL A 553 -0.72 14.34 -27.65
CA VAL A 553 0.32 15.37 -27.64
C VAL A 553 1.67 14.83 -28.12
N TYR A 554 1.99 13.59 -27.75
CA TYR A 554 3.30 12.98 -27.94
C TYR A 554 3.29 11.73 -28.84
N GLY A 555 2.11 11.14 -29.08
CA GLY A 555 1.90 10.07 -30.05
C GLY A 555 2.03 10.65 -31.44
N SER A 556 2.99 10.13 -32.19
CA SER A 556 3.40 10.61 -33.52
C SER A 556 2.20 10.88 -34.43
N PHE A 557 2.14 12.05 -35.08
CA PHE A 557 1.38 12.19 -36.33
C PHE A 557 2.17 11.45 -37.41
N ASP A 558 1.95 10.14 -37.51
CA ASP A 558 2.39 9.37 -38.68
C ASP A 558 1.43 9.70 -39.82
N LEU A 559 1.88 10.55 -40.74
CA LEU A 559 1.53 10.63 -42.16
C LEU A 559 2.44 11.73 -42.75
N ASP A 560 3.54 11.29 -43.35
CA ASP A 560 4.53 12.07 -44.13
C ASP A 560 5.62 12.83 -43.34
N SER A 561 6.82 12.23 -43.21
CA SER A 561 8.07 12.80 -43.77
C SER A 561 9.36 12.11 -43.26
N ASN A 562 10.25 11.83 -44.21
CA ASN A 562 11.64 11.37 -44.03
C ASN A 562 12.57 12.46 -43.45
N ILE A 563 12.20 13.11 -42.35
CA ILE A 563 13.07 14.08 -41.66
C ILE A 563 13.22 13.62 -40.21
N SER A 564 14.47 13.44 -39.79
CA SER A 564 14.88 13.05 -38.44
C SER A 564 14.01 13.70 -37.35
N ASN A 565 13.30 12.86 -36.58
CA ASN A 565 12.44 13.20 -35.44
C ASN A 565 13.20 13.92 -34.31
N VAL A 566 13.57 15.18 -34.52
CA VAL A 566 14.06 16.06 -33.46
C VAL A 566 12.83 16.78 -32.89
N THR A 567 12.33 16.30 -31.76
CA THR A 567 11.32 17.03 -30.98
C THR A 567 11.87 18.41 -30.63
N ASP A 568 11.14 19.47 -30.99
CA ASP A 568 11.54 20.83 -30.65
C ASP A 568 11.56 20.99 -29.12
N LYS A 569 12.75 21.29 -28.59
CA LYS A 569 13.03 21.49 -27.16
C LYS A 569 13.08 22.97 -26.76
N SER A 570 12.67 23.88 -27.66
CA SER A 570 12.45 25.29 -27.30
C SER A 570 11.44 25.40 -26.16
N PHE A 571 11.62 26.41 -25.29
CA PHE A 571 10.76 26.59 -24.13
C PHE A 571 9.31 26.85 -24.55
N GLU A 572 9.10 27.56 -25.66
CA GLU A 572 7.81 27.84 -26.27
C GLU A 572 7.12 26.55 -26.73
N ALA A 573 7.82 25.66 -27.42
CA ALA A 573 7.26 24.39 -27.87
C ALA A 573 6.95 23.46 -26.69
N VAL A 574 7.83 23.40 -25.68
CA VAL A 574 7.59 22.67 -24.43
C VAL A 574 6.35 23.21 -23.72
N SER A 575 6.24 24.53 -23.56
CA SER A 575 5.11 25.17 -22.89
C SER A 575 3.80 24.91 -23.64
N ALA A 576 3.78 25.04 -24.97
CA ALA A 576 2.59 24.76 -25.78
C ALA A 576 2.11 23.30 -25.65
N ARG A 577 3.03 22.33 -25.62
CA ARG A 577 2.68 20.91 -25.39
C ARG A 577 2.10 20.70 -23.99
N LEU A 578 2.73 21.26 -22.96
CA LEU A 578 2.24 21.16 -21.58
C LEU A 578 0.90 21.86 -21.38
N GLU A 579 0.63 22.97 -22.06
CA GLU A 579 -0.67 23.64 -22.07
C GLU A 579 -1.76 22.74 -22.64
N LYS A 580 -1.48 22.06 -23.76
CA LYS A 580 -2.41 21.08 -24.35
C LYS A 580 -2.68 19.92 -23.39
N VAL A 581 -1.64 19.39 -22.74
CA VAL A 581 -1.81 18.34 -21.71
C VAL A 581 -2.66 18.86 -20.54
N ARG A 582 -2.38 20.05 -20.03
CA ARG A 582 -3.14 20.66 -18.91
C ARG A 582 -4.61 20.82 -19.25
N ALA A 583 -4.91 21.31 -20.46
CA ALA A 583 -6.28 21.50 -20.92
C ALA A 583 -7.05 20.17 -20.94
N LEU A 584 -6.44 19.11 -21.47
CA LEU A 584 -7.02 17.77 -21.50
C LEU A 584 -7.23 17.20 -20.10
N LEU A 585 -6.22 17.30 -19.23
CA LEU A 585 -6.32 16.82 -17.83
C LEU A 585 -7.42 17.55 -17.06
N SER A 586 -7.57 18.87 -17.25
CA SER A 586 -8.59 19.66 -16.54
C SER A 586 -10.02 19.25 -16.91
N ILE A 587 -10.26 18.89 -18.18
CA ILE A 587 -11.56 18.40 -18.65
C ILE A 587 -11.85 17.01 -18.04
N GLY A 588 -10.84 16.14 -18.01
CA GLY A 588 -10.97 14.76 -17.53
C GLY A 588 -11.11 14.61 -16.01
N PHE A 589 -10.41 15.44 -15.22
CA PHE A 589 -10.53 15.40 -13.76
C PHE A 589 -11.90 15.94 -13.28
N LEU A 590 -12.45 16.96 -13.95
CA LEU A 590 -13.77 17.52 -13.62
C LEU A 590 -14.94 16.59 -13.95
N THR A 591 -14.85 15.77 -14.99
CA THR A 591 -15.91 14.84 -15.39
C THR A 591 -15.98 13.59 -14.53
N LEU A 592 -14.86 13.17 -13.92
CA LEU A 592 -14.78 12.00 -13.04
C LEU A 592 -15.05 12.32 -11.56
N GLU A 593 -14.90 13.58 -11.12
CA GLU A 593 -15.31 14.00 -9.77
C GLU A 593 -16.84 14.19 -9.62
N GLN A 594 -17.58 14.19 -10.73
CA GLN A 594 -19.04 14.37 -10.76
C GLN A 594 -19.84 13.06 -10.95
N GLY A 595 -19.17 11.91 -11.08
CA GLY A 595 -19.79 10.58 -11.24
C GLY A 595 -19.31 9.62 -10.17
#